data_AF-A0A068R0V1-F1
#
_entry.id   AF-A0A068R0V1-F1
#
_cell.length_a   1.000
_cell.length_b   1.000
_cell.length_c   1.000
_cell.angle_alpha   90.00
_cell.angle_beta   90.00
_cell.angle_gamma   90.00
#
_symmetry.space_group_name_H-M   'P 1'
#
loop_
_entity.id
_entity.type
_entity.pdbx_description
1 polymer ?
#
loop_
_entity_poly.entity_id
_entity_poly.type
_entity_poly.pdbx_seq_one_letter_code
_entity_poly.pdbx_strand_id
1 'polypeptide(L)' 'MSMTLGQKLVGISFNPGGNILVDAVKQKSAELIDLVHDSMDSATTDESLMIHNEALRRIMDAQMWAVKSITWKD' A
#
# COMPACT_ATOMS: atom_id res chain seq x y z
N MET A 1 16.82 -11.34 1.34
CA MET A 1 15.73 -11.13 0.37
C MET A 1 15.32 -9.67 0.44
N SER A 2 15.20 -8.98 -0.71
CA SER A 2 14.76 -7.59 -0.76
C SER A 2 13.24 -7.52 -0.67
N MET A 3 12.69 -6.54 0.05
CA MET A 3 11.26 -6.23 0.03
C MET A 3 10.85 -5.69 -1.34
N THR A 4 9.59 -5.92 -1.74
CA THR A 4 8.98 -5.21 -2.87
C THR A 4 8.75 -3.72 -2.53
N LEU A 5 8.45 -2.89 -3.52
CA LEU A 5 8.14 -1.49 -3.29
C LEU A 5 6.92 -1.34 -2.37
N GLY A 6 5.84 -2.08 -2.66
CA GLY A 6 4.63 -2.11 -1.87
C GLY A 6 4.89 -2.51 -0.42
N GLN A 7 5.63 -3.59 -0.20
CA GLN A 7 6.00 -4.05 1.14
C GLN A 7 6.78 -2.99 1.94
N LYS A 8 7.69 -2.26 1.26
CA LYS A 8 8.43 -1.16 1.86
C LYS A 8 7.50 0.01 2.21
N LEU A 9 6.61 0.41 1.30
CA LEU A 9 5.73 1.57 1.47
C LEU A 9 4.69 1.39 2.58
N VAL A 10 4.15 0.17 2.77
CA VAL A 10 3.19 -0.11 3.85
C VAL A 10 3.85 -0.47 5.19
N GLY A 11 5.18 -0.51 5.24
CA GLY A 11 5.94 -0.98 6.39
C GLY A 11 5.51 -2.38 6.81
N ILE A 12 5.65 -3.37 5.93
CA ILE A 12 5.08 -4.72 6.08
C ILE A 12 5.47 -5.42 7.40
N SER A 13 6.65 -5.11 7.95
CA SER A 13 7.15 -5.68 9.21
C SER A 13 6.73 -4.93 10.47
N PHE A 14 6.05 -3.78 10.34
CA PHE A 14 5.61 -2.97 11.47
C PHE A 14 4.20 -3.35 11.91
N ASN A 15 4.08 -4.32 12.81
CA ASN A 15 2.83 -4.70 13.47
C ASN A 15 3.10 -5.06 14.95
N PRO A 16 3.41 -4.08 15.81
CA PRO A 16 3.76 -4.35 17.21
C PRO A 16 2.62 -4.99 18.01
N GLY A 17 1.37 -4.85 17.57
CA GLY A 17 0.20 -5.47 18.21
C GLY A 17 -0.04 -6.93 17.78
N GLY A 18 0.70 -7.45 16.80
CA GLY A 18 0.53 -8.82 16.29
C GLY A 18 -0.87 -9.11 15.75
N ASN A 19 -1.60 -8.09 15.30
CA ASN A 19 -2.97 -8.26 14.81
C ASN A 19 -2.94 -8.79 13.38
N ILE A 20 -3.43 -10.02 13.18
CA ILE A 20 -3.46 -10.68 11.86
C ILE A 20 -4.22 -9.90 10.79
N LEU A 21 -5.20 -9.07 11.17
CA LEU A 21 -5.94 -8.23 10.23
C LEU A 21 -5.11 -7.03 9.76
N VAL A 22 -4.22 -6.53 10.62
CA VAL A 22 -3.24 -5.49 10.24
C VAL A 22 -2.24 -6.07 9.24
N ASP A 23 -1.76 -7.29 9.45
CA ASP A 23 -0.89 -7.96 8.48
C ASP A 23 -1.60 -8.16 7.14
N ALA A 24 -2.84 -8.64 7.17
CA ALA A 24 -3.64 -8.86 5.97
C ALA A 24 -3.89 -7.57 5.18
N VAL A 25 -4.22 -6.46 5.85
CA VAL A 25 -4.49 -5.20 5.16
C VAL A 25 -3.22 -4.59 4.57
N LYS A 26 -2.09 -4.71 5.27
CA LYS A 26 -0.78 -4.28 4.77
C LYS A 26 -0.35 -5.11 3.56
N GLN A 27 -0.47 -6.43 3.64
CA GLN A 27 -0.09 -7.32 2.55
C GLN A 27 -0.94 -7.07 1.29
N LYS A 28 -2.26 -6.91 1.44
CA LYS A 28 -3.15 -6.58 0.31
C LYS A 28 -2.84 -5.21 -0.30
N SER A 29 -2.53 -4.23 0.54
CA SER A 29 -2.17 -2.90 0.07
C SER A 29 -0.81 -2.89 -0.64
N ALA A 30 0.16 -3.68 -0.14
CA ALA A 30 1.45 -3.88 -0.79
C ALA A 30 1.29 -4.52 -2.18
N GLU A 31 0.52 -5.59 -2.28
CA GLU A 31 0.22 -6.26 -3.55
C GLU A 31 -0.44 -5.32 -4.56
N LEU A 32 -1.37 -4.49 -4.10
CA LEU A 32 -2.03 -3.50 -4.96
C LEU A 32 -1.08 -2.37 -5.40
N ILE A 33 -0.19 -1.92 -4.51
CA ILE A 33 0.87 -0.95 -4.85
C ILE A 33 1.80 -1.52 -5.91
N ASP A 34 2.28 -2.75 -5.72
CA ASP A 34 3.17 -3.41 -6.68
C ASP A 34 2.47 -3.56 -8.04
N LEU A 35 1.19 -3.99 -8.06
CA LEU A 35 0.40 -4.09 -9.28
C LEU A 35 0.27 -2.74 -10.03
N VAL A 36 -0.04 -1.66 -9.31
CA VAL A 36 -0.18 -0.32 -9.92
C VAL A 36 1.19 0.20 -10.38
N HIS A 37 2.24 0.00 -9.59
CA HIS A 37 3.59 0.41 -9.94
C HIS A 37 4.09 -0.30 -11.20
N ASP A 38 3.91 -1.62 -11.30
CA ASP A 38 4.32 -2.39 -12.47
C ASP A 38 3.54 -1.98 -13.74
N SER A 39 2.28 -1.53 -13.58
CA SER A 39 1.51 -1.01 -14.72
C SER A 39 2.00 0.36 -15.25
N MET A 40 2.84 1.08 -14.49
CA MET A 40 3.40 2.37 -14.90
C MET A 40 4.31 2.27 -16.13
N ASP A 41 4.85 1.08 -16.44
CA ASP A 41 5.61 0.83 -17.67
C ASP A 41 4.80 1.12 -18.94
N SER A 42 3.46 1.11 -18.84
CA SER A 42 2.55 1.47 -19.92
C SER A 42 2.16 2.95 -19.98
N ALA A 43 2.57 3.76 -19.01
CA ALA A 43 2.24 5.18 -18.95
C ALA A 43 3.11 5.98 -19.93
N THR A 44 2.48 6.53 -20.98
CA THR A 44 3.18 7.24 -22.07
C THR A 44 3.02 8.77 -22.02
N THR A 45 2.18 9.29 -21.14
CA THR A 45 1.97 10.74 -20.94
C THR A 45 2.12 11.14 -19.48
N ASP A 46 2.39 12.42 -19.25
CA ASP A 46 2.50 13.01 -17.92
C ASP A 46 1.19 12.86 -17.13
N GLU A 47 0.04 12.99 -17.78
CA GLU A 47 -1.27 12.78 -17.15
C GLU A 47 -1.45 11.33 -16.69
N SER A 48 -1.04 10.36 -17.53
CA SER A 48 -1.07 8.93 -17.15
C SER A 48 -0.17 8.68 -15.96
N LEU A 49 1.05 9.22 -15.96
CA LEU A 49 2.00 9.07 -14.86
C LEU A 49 1.47 9.72 -13.57
N MET A 50 0.84 10.89 -13.67
CA MET A 50 0.18 11.56 -12.56
C MET A 50 -0.92 10.69 -11.95
N ILE A 51 -1.76 10.05 -12.77
CA ILE A 51 -2.85 9.17 -12.30
C ILE A 51 -2.28 7.96 -11.52
N HIS A 52 -1.23 7.32 -12.01
CA HIS A 52 -0.60 6.19 -11.30
C HIS A 52 -0.02 6.64 -9.97
N ASN A 53 0.72 7.75 -9.96
CA ASN A 53 1.29 8.32 -8.73
C ASN A 53 0.22 8.66 -7.70
N GLU A 54 -0.92 9.20 -8.15
CA GLU A 54 -2.04 9.50 -7.27
C GLU A 54 -2.69 8.22 -6.72
N ALA A 55 -2.87 7.19 -7.56
CA ALA A 55 -3.38 5.89 -7.10
C ALA A 55 -2.50 5.29 -6.00
N LEU A 56 -1.17 5.30 -6.16
CA LEU A 56 -0.23 4.84 -5.14
C LEU A 56 -0.38 5.58 -3.81
N ARG A 57 -0.52 6.91 -3.84
CA ARG A 57 -0.76 7.74 -2.64
C ARG A 57 -2.06 7.35 -1.95
N ARG A 58 -3.14 7.18 -2.72
CA ARG A 58 -4.46 6.83 -2.18
C ARG A 58 -4.50 5.43 -1.57
N ILE A 59 -3.74 4.48 -2.12
CA ILE A 59 -3.61 3.14 -1.53
C ILE A 59 -2.88 3.22 -0.18
N MET A 60 -1.78 3.97 -0.10
CA MET A 60 -1.06 4.17 1.17
C MET A 60 -1.95 4.85 2.23
N ASP A 61 -2.67 5.92 1.85
CA ASP A 61 -3.61 6.61 2.75
C ASP A 61 -4.69 5.65 3.26
N ALA A 62 -5.33 4.89 2.35
CA ALA A 62 -6.37 3.93 2.69
C ALA A 62 -5.85 2.83 3.61
N GLN A 63 -4.63 2.31 3.37
CA GLN A 63 -3.99 1.32 4.22
C GLN A 63 -3.84 1.82 5.66
N MET A 64 -3.43 3.07 5.85
CA MET A 64 -3.26 3.68 7.18
C MET A 64 -4.60 3.86 7.89
N TRP A 65 -5.63 4.31 7.18
CA TRP A 65 -6.99 4.41 7.72
C TRP A 65 -7.60 3.05 8.06
N ALA A 66 -7.34 2.02 7.26
CA ALA A 66 -7.81 0.67 7.53
C ALA A 66 -7.15 0.08 8.78
N VAL A 67 -5.83 0.28 8.96
CA VAL A 67 -5.15 -0.10 10.21
C VAL A 67 -5.77 0.62 11.40
N LYS A 68 -5.98 1.94 11.29
CA LYS A 68 -6.60 2.72 12.36
C LYS A 68 -8.00 2.18 12.71
N SER A 69 -8.82 1.87 11.71
CA SER A 69 -10.15 1.29 11.90
C SER A 69 -10.09 -0.08 12.59
N ILE A 70 -9.18 -0.96 12.17
CA ILE A 70 -9.00 -2.30 12.75
C ILE A 70 -8.55 -2.23 14.22
N THR A 71 -7.72 -1.24 14.57
CA THR A 71 -7.14 -1.11 15.91
C THR A 71 -7.86 -0.12 16.82
N TRP A 72 -8.96 0.48 16.36
CA TRP A 72 -9.69 1.49 17.12
C TRP A 72 -10.30 0.88 18.39
N LYS A 73 -10.20 1.61 19.50
CA LYS A 73 -10.81 1.26 20.79
C LYS A 73 -11.47 2.54 21.33
N ASP A 74 -12.74 2.44 21.71
CA ASP A 74 -13.46 3.50 22.44
C ASP A 74 -13.12 3.47 23.94
#